data_AF-A0A4R1FYY8-F1
#
_entry.id   AF-A0A4R1FYY8-F1
#
_cell.length_a   1.000
_cell.length_b   1.000
_cell.length_c   1.000
_cell.angle_alpha   90.00
_cell.angle_beta   90.00
_cell.angle_gamma   90.00
#
_symmetry.space_group_name_H-M   'P 1'
#
loop_
_entity.id
_entity.type
_entity.pdbx_description
1 polymer ?
#
loop_
_entity_poly.entity_id
_entity_poly.type
_entity_poly.pdbx_seq_one_letter_code
_entity_poly.pdbx_strand_id
1 'polypeptide(L)'
;MLGYHVPDPDEAMLVSGAKTKDDSPFKVVIGRGAWVVPLFRKVRYLSLAMFESEIRERCVTKQAIQLDVRAVIAFKVANDTQSIVNAAQRFLSEQEQEMSVLTGRIFSGHLRSIVGSMTVEEIIRERQKLADEVLIASKVEMSNIGLWVDSFQIQSIDDGNLGYINALAAPHNAAVQRDAQIAQAQAAQRSAEAEQESLRRRAEYERETSILKAQYQRDIDKANAEAAQAGPLADAIARQAVLHAQAEQARKNAELREQQLQAEVVKPAEAEAERVRILAVAEADRTRIQAEAAASNNRIALDQMLIEQLPEIVKQASHGLAGANLTVLNGPDGVGELLNGMVGQGLTVFNSLQKALSNGEVDKI
;
A
#
# COMPACT_ATOMS: atom_id res chain seq x y z
N MET A 1 71.86 69.60 30.04
CA MET A 1 71.51 69.01 28.73
C MET A 1 70.96 70.11 27.83
N LEU A 2 71.20 70.06 26.50
CA LEU A 2 70.62 71.04 25.59
C LEU A 2 69.09 70.91 25.59
N GLY A 3 68.39 72.05 25.62
CA GLY A 3 66.95 72.10 25.85
C GLY A 3 66.03 71.63 24.72
N TYR A 4 66.50 70.85 23.75
CA TYR A 4 65.64 70.34 22.68
C TYR A 4 64.87 69.10 23.17
N HIS A 5 63.55 69.19 23.15
CA HIS A 5 62.64 68.12 23.58
C HIS A 5 61.72 67.75 22.41
N VAL A 6 61.44 66.46 22.26
CA VAL A 6 60.57 65.90 21.21
C VAL A 6 59.49 65.07 21.92
N PRO A 7 58.19 65.35 21.72
CA PRO A 7 57.13 64.43 22.15
C PRO A 7 57.10 63.20 21.25
N ASP A 8 56.67 62.07 21.81
CA ASP A 8 56.35 60.89 21.00
C ASP A 8 55.11 61.14 20.09
N PRO A 9 54.87 60.32 19.04
CA PRO A 9 53.84 60.58 18.03
C PRO A 9 52.41 60.69 18.59
N ASP A 10 52.17 60.05 19.73
CA ASP A 10 50.94 60.02 20.52
C ASP A 10 51.00 60.90 21.77
N GLU A 11 51.91 61.89 21.84
CA GLU A 11 52.00 62.84 22.95
C GLU A 11 51.86 64.32 22.53
N ALA A 12 51.28 65.12 23.42
CA ALA A 12 51.37 66.57 23.41
C ALA A 12 52.38 67.06 24.45
N MET A 13 53.45 67.72 23.99
CA MET A 13 54.40 68.39 24.88
C MET A 13 53.84 69.76 25.31
N LEU A 14 53.78 69.97 26.62
CA LEU A 14 53.27 71.17 27.27
C LEU A 14 54.42 71.95 27.91
N VAL A 15 54.57 73.22 27.53
CA VAL A 15 55.66 74.09 27.98
C VAL A 15 55.10 75.30 28.74
N SER A 16 55.27 75.30 30.05
CA SER A 16 54.85 76.38 30.96
C SER A 16 56.05 77.24 31.39
N GLY A 17 55.79 78.43 31.96
CA GLY A 17 56.81 79.35 32.50
C GLY A 17 57.25 80.51 31.59
N ALA A 18 56.58 80.71 30.45
CA ALA A 18 56.77 81.90 29.62
C ALA A 18 55.40 82.55 29.33
N LYS A 19 55.36 83.88 29.20
CA LYS A 19 54.14 84.62 28.86
C LYS A 19 53.71 84.26 27.43
N THR A 20 52.63 83.49 27.30
CA THR A 20 52.01 83.12 26.02
C THR A 20 51.36 84.35 25.37
N LYS A 21 51.19 84.33 24.04
CA LYS A 21 50.46 85.38 23.31
C LYS A 21 48.95 85.14 23.26
N ASP A 22 48.53 83.88 23.27
CA ASP A 22 47.15 83.47 23.48
C ASP A 22 46.83 83.40 24.98
N ASP A 23 45.54 83.34 25.30
CA ASP A 23 44.99 83.14 26.66
C ASP A 23 45.24 81.71 27.21
N SER A 24 46.21 80.99 26.65
CA SER A 24 46.58 79.63 27.06
C SER A 24 47.62 79.65 28.19
N PRO A 25 47.44 78.84 29.26
CA PRO A 25 48.33 78.81 30.42
C PRO A 25 49.72 78.22 30.13
N PHE A 26 49.86 77.48 29.02
CA PHE A 26 51.10 76.86 28.55
C PHE A 26 51.05 76.70 27.03
N LYS A 27 52.23 76.61 26.42
CA LYS A 27 52.35 76.33 24.98
C LYS A 27 52.25 74.83 24.71
N VAL A 28 51.33 74.43 23.83
CA VAL A 28 51.21 73.06 23.30
C VAL A 28 52.13 72.86 22.09
N VAL A 29 52.77 71.70 21.98
CA VAL A 29 53.57 71.26 20.83
C VAL A 29 53.31 69.78 20.56
N ILE A 30 52.95 69.43 19.32
CA ILE A 30 52.58 68.08 18.89
C ILE A 30 53.39 67.71 17.64
N GLY A 31 53.87 66.47 17.53
CA GLY A 31 54.47 65.91 16.31
C GLY A 31 55.78 66.58 15.82
N ARG A 32 56.39 67.45 16.62
CA ARG A 32 57.67 68.11 16.32
C ARG A 32 58.38 68.52 17.59
N GLY A 33 59.71 68.44 17.59
CA GLY A 33 60.51 68.90 18.71
C GLY A 33 60.59 70.43 18.82
N ALA A 34 60.74 70.93 20.04
CA ALA A 34 60.92 72.35 20.32
C ALA A 34 62.04 72.59 21.34
N TRP A 35 62.65 73.78 21.26
CA TRP A 35 63.69 74.20 22.18
C TRP A 35 63.11 74.92 23.41
N VAL A 36 63.43 74.40 24.59
CA VAL A 36 62.89 74.82 25.89
C VAL A 36 64.06 75.11 26.84
N VAL A 37 64.15 76.35 27.32
CA VAL A 37 65.20 76.78 28.25
C VAL A 37 64.85 76.32 29.67
N PRO A 38 65.59 75.36 30.28
CA PRO A 38 65.15 74.66 31.49
C PRO A 38 65.15 75.52 32.77
N LEU A 39 65.83 76.67 32.77
CA LEU A 39 65.89 77.56 33.93
C LEU A 39 64.58 78.36 34.13
N PHE A 40 63.83 78.62 33.06
CA PHE A 40 62.63 79.45 33.08
C PHE A 40 61.35 78.72 32.66
N ARG A 41 61.47 77.50 32.11
CA ARG A 41 60.34 76.76 31.55
C ARG A 41 60.32 75.32 32.05
N LYS A 42 59.12 74.81 32.34
CA LYS A 42 58.89 73.41 32.69
C LYS A 42 58.25 72.68 31.51
N VAL A 43 58.71 71.46 31.26
CA VAL A 43 58.11 70.54 30.27
C VAL A 43 57.26 69.51 31.01
N ARG A 44 56.10 69.19 30.43
CA ARG A 44 55.29 68.02 30.74
C ARG A 44 54.79 67.42 29.43
N TYR A 45 54.34 66.19 29.48
CA TYR A 45 53.72 65.49 28.36
C TYR A 45 52.31 65.08 28.76
N LEU A 46 51.38 65.09 27.81
CA LEU A 46 50.04 64.55 27.94
C LEU A 46 49.86 63.52 26.83
N SER A 47 49.47 62.30 27.20
CA SER A 47 49.14 61.26 26.23
C SER A 47 47.89 61.65 25.42
N LEU A 48 48.00 61.53 24.11
CA LEU A 48 46.94 61.63 23.11
C LEU A 48 46.50 60.23 22.62
N ALA A 49 47.02 59.17 23.26
CA ALA A 49 46.68 57.80 22.94
C ALA A 49 45.19 57.51 23.19
N MET A 50 44.75 56.34 22.72
CA MET A 50 43.39 55.86 22.91
C MET A 50 43.22 55.32 24.33
N PHE A 51 42.19 55.78 25.02
CA PHE A 51 41.79 55.32 26.34
C PHE A 51 40.43 54.60 26.28
N GLU A 52 40.26 53.64 27.19
CA GLU A 52 38.99 52.96 27.40
C GLU A 52 38.48 53.21 28.82
N SER A 53 37.17 53.29 28.95
CA SER A 53 36.45 53.32 30.22
C SER A 53 35.32 52.31 30.19
N GLU A 54 35.38 51.31 31.06
CA GLU A 54 34.26 50.42 31.31
C GLU A 54 33.31 51.07 32.33
N ILE A 55 32.01 51.06 32.02
CA ILE A 55 30.96 51.41 32.98
C ILE A 55 30.09 50.19 33.28
N ARG A 56 29.74 50.03 34.56
CA ARG A 56 28.76 49.07 35.05
C ARG A 56 27.81 49.82 35.96
N GLU A 57 26.62 50.09 35.46
CA GLU A 57 25.64 50.94 36.11
C GLU A 57 24.36 50.16 36.38
N ARG A 58 23.82 50.30 37.61
CA ARG A 58 22.52 49.73 37.96
C ARG A 58 21.45 50.80 37.78
N CYS A 59 20.71 50.66 36.70
CA CYS A 59 19.67 51.60 36.26
C CYS A 59 18.27 51.00 36.46
N VAL A 60 17.26 51.88 36.46
CA VAL A 60 15.84 51.51 36.58
C VAL A 60 15.16 51.98 35.31
N THR A 61 14.39 51.11 34.65
CA THR A 61 13.65 51.45 33.44
C THR A 61 12.36 52.22 33.74
N LYS A 62 11.70 52.74 32.70
CA LYS A 62 10.36 53.33 32.77
C LYS A 62 9.30 52.42 33.41
N GLN A 63 9.51 51.10 33.37
CA GLN A 63 8.63 50.08 33.98
C GLN A 63 8.99 49.77 35.44
N ALA A 64 9.90 50.52 36.06
CA ALA A 64 10.48 50.27 37.38
C ALA A 64 11.26 48.93 37.50
N ILE A 65 11.71 48.36 36.38
CA ILE A 65 12.53 47.15 36.36
C ILE A 65 14.00 47.55 36.53
N GLN A 66 14.70 46.89 37.45
CA GLN A 66 16.14 47.09 37.64
C GLN A 66 16.91 46.33 36.55
N LEU A 67 17.83 47.03 35.88
CA LEU A 67 18.77 46.47 34.92
C LEU A 67 20.20 46.81 35.31
N ASP A 68 21.09 45.82 35.23
CA ASP A 68 22.53 46.00 35.36
C ASP A 68 23.12 46.11 33.94
N VAL A 69 23.43 47.33 33.51
CA VAL A 69 23.93 47.63 32.16
C VAL A 69 25.45 47.82 32.20
N ARG A 70 26.16 47.16 31.29
CA ARG A 70 27.59 47.33 31.07
C ARG A 70 27.82 47.95 29.71
N ALA A 71 28.71 48.93 29.64
CA ALA A 71 29.12 49.55 28.39
C ALA A 71 30.62 49.88 28.41
N VAL A 72 31.20 49.97 27.22
CA VAL A 72 32.59 50.36 27.01
C VAL A 72 32.61 51.66 26.20
N ILE A 73 33.44 52.59 26.64
CA ILE A 73 33.61 53.92 26.06
C ILE A 73 35.04 53.98 25.55
N ALA A 74 35.21 54.22 24.26
CA ALA A 74 36.52 54.40 23.64
C ALA A 74 36.69 55.89 23.29
N PHE A 75 37.66 56.55 23.91
CA PHE A 75 37.86 58.00 23.80
C PHE A 75 39.36 58.38 23.81
N LYS A 76 39.67 59.60 23.40
CA LYS A 76 41.03 60.19 23.45
C LYS A 76 40.97 61.70 23.67
N VAL A 77 42.10 62.33 23.90
CA VAL A 77 42.20 63.80 23.86
C VAL A 77 41.99 64.27 22.41
N ALA A 78 41.14 65.28 22.19
CA ALA A 78 40.93 65.83 20.85
C ALA A 78 42.20 66.53 20.33
N ASN A 79 42.42 66.54 19.01
CA ASN A 79 43.68 66.97 18.40
C ASN A 79 43.85 68.49 18.25
N ASP A 80 42.85 69.28 18.65
CA ASP A 80 42.93 70.74 18.63
C ASP A 80 43.57 71.32 19.91
N THR A 81 44.19 72.49 19.77
CA THR A 81 44.93 73.13 20.87
C THR A 81 44.04 73.43 22.09
N GLN A 82 42.76 73.76 21.90
CA GLN A 82 41.88 74.12 23.00
C GLN A 82 41.49 72.89 23.82
N SER A 83 41.15 71.78 23.16
CA SER A 83 40.89 70.49 23.80
C SER A 83 42.10 69.99 24.58
N ILE A 84 43.31 70.07 24.01
CA ILE A 84 44.54 69.67 24.70
C ILE A 84 44.79 70.56 25.94
N VAL A 85 44.54 71.87 25.86
CA VAL A 85 44.61 72.76 27.03
C VAL A 85 43.56 72.39 28.09
N ASN A 86 42.31 72.17 27.68
CA ASN A 86 41.19 71.80 28.55
C ASN A 86 41.41 70.46 29.29
N ALA A 87 41.99 69.48 28.59
CA ALA A 87 42.33 68.17 29.13
C ALA A 87 43.56 68.27 30.06
N ALA A 88 44.63 68.94 29.63
CA ALA A 88 45.83 69.12 30.44
C ALA A 88 45.57 69.94 31.73
N GLN A 89 44.72 70.96 31.70
CA GLN A 89 44.37 71.70 32.93
C GLN A 89 43.69 70.83 34.00
N ARG A 90 43.08 69.70 33.59
CA ARG A 90 42.42 68.75 34.49
C ARG A 90 43.33 67.59 34.85
N PHE A 91 43.82 66.85 33.85
CA PHE A 91 44.42 65.53 34.04
C PHE A 91 45.96 65.51 34.11
N LEU A 92 46.67 66.63 33.89
CA LEU A 92 48.14 66.64 33.79
C LEU A 92 48.89 66.28 35.10
N SER A 93 48.20 66.35 36.23
CA SER A 93 48.77 66.02 37.55
C SER A 93 48.30 64.66 38.09
N GLU A 94 47.39 64.02 37.37
CA GLU A 94 46.60 62.87 37.81
C GLU A 94 47.00 61.62 37.03
N GLN A 95 46.79 60.44 37.62
CA GLN A 95 47.09 59.18 36.95
C GLN A 95 46.04 58.94 35.85
N GLU A 96 46.42 58.35 34.72
CA GLU A 96 45.53 58.15 33.55
C GLU A 96 44.17 57.53 33.90
N GLN A 97 44.14 56.72 34.98
CA GLN A 97 42.96 56.15 35.60
C GLN A 97 41.85 57.18 35.91
N GLU A 98 42.20 58.40 36.35
CA GLU A 98 41.22 59.44 36.71
C GLU A 98 40.49 60.00 35.47
N MET A 99 41.12 59.98 34.29
CA MET A 99 40.48 60.35 33.02
C MET A 99 39.40 59.32 32.63
N SER A 100 39.69 58.02 32.75
CA SER A 100 38.71 56.95 32.52
C SER A 100 37.59 56.95 33.57
N VAL A 101 37.91 57.18 34.84
CA VAL A 101 36.92 57.25 35.93
C VAL A 101 35.97 58.45 35.78
N LEU A 102 36.47 59.63 35.41
CA LEU A 102 35.62 60.80 35.19
C LEU A 102 34.73 60.62 33.95
N THR A 103 35.28 60.14 32.84
CA THR A 103 34.53 59.83 31.62
C THR A 103 33.43 58.82 31.90
N GLY A 104 33.76 57.73 32.60
CA GLY A 104 32.78 56.72 33.01
C GLY A 104 31.67 57.29 33.88
N ARG A 105 31.98 58.17 34.83
CA ARG A 105 30.99 58.82 35.71
C ARG A 105 29.99 59.68 34.93
N ILE A 106 30.45 60.45 33.94
CA ILE A 106 29.59 61.27 33.06
C ILE A 106 28.63 60.38 32.28
N PHE A 107 29.17 59.37 31.59
CA PHE A 107 28.37 58.45 30.79
C PHE A 107 27.40 57.61 31.64
N SER A 108 27.78 57.18 32.84
CA SER A 108 26.86 56.55 33.83
C SER A 108 25.65 57.43 34.15
N GLY A 109 25.84 58.75 34.26
CA GLY A 109 24.76 59.71 34.50
C GLY A 109 23.74 59.74 33.36
N HIS A 110 24.22 59.92 32.13
CA HIS A 110 23.36 59.94 30.94
C HIS A 110 22.73 58.58 30.64
N LEU A 111 23.47 57.48 30.77
CA LEU A 111 22.96 56.13 30.62
C LEU A 111 21.79 55.86 31.59
N ARG A 112 21.94 56.22 32.87
CA ARG A 112 20.88 56.05 33.87
C ARG A 112 19.64 56.88 33.54
N SER A 113 19.83 58.11 33.05
CA SER A 113 18.73 59.01 32.64
C SER A 113 17.95 58.47 31.44
N ILE A 114 18.65 58.02 30.39
CA ILE A 114 18.04 57.54 29.15
C ILE A 114 17.38 56.16 29.37
N VAL A 115 18.02 55.24 30.10
CA VAL A 115 17.38 53.98 30.48
C VAL A 115 16.08 54.21 31.27
N GLY A 116 16.03 55.25 32.11
CA GLY A 116 14.83 55.64 32.85
C GLY A 116 13.63 56.08 31.98
N SER A 117 13.86 56.47 30.72
CA SER A 117 12.79 56.87 29.78
C SER A 117 12.32 55.73 28.86
N MET A 118 13.08 54.63 28.77
CA MET A 118 12.83 53.49 27.87
C MET A 118 12.24 52.27 28.62
N THR A 119 11.60 51.37 27.87
CA THR A 119 11.19 50.03 28.36
C THR A 119 12.30 49.00 28.19
N VAL A 120 12.21 47.86 28.89
CA VAL A 120 13.19 46.76 28.77
C VAL A 120 13.24 46.22 27.33
N GLU A 121 12.08 46.13 26.66
CA GLU A 121 11.99 45.67 25.26
C GLU A 121 12.66 46.64 24.29
N GLU A 122 12.47 47.96 24.47
CA GLU A 122 13.13 48.99 23.68
C GLU A 122 14.65 48.94 23.85
N ILE A 123 15.13 48.82 25.09
CA ILE A 123 16.56 48.75 25.42
C ILE A 123 17.24 47.49 24.81
N ILE A 124 16.53 46.36 24.77
CA ILE A 124 17.05 45.10 24.21
C ILE A 124 16.98 45.10 22.68
N ARG A 125 15.89 45.61 22.08
CA ARG A 125 15.69 45.62 20.62
C ARG A 125 16.47 46.73 19.92
N GLU A 126 16.51 47.92 20.50
CA GLU A 126 17.07 49.14 19.91
C GLU A 126 18.38 49.56 20.63
N ARG A 127 19.24 48.59 20.99
CA ARG A 127 20.51 48.81 21.71
C ARG A 127 21.38 49.91 21.07
N GLN A 128 21.40 50.01 19.74
CA GLN A 128 22.16 51.05 19.03
C GLN A 128 21.60 52.45 19.29
N LYS A 129 20.27 52.63 19.31
CA LYS A 129 19.63 53.91 19.58
C LYS A 129 19.92 54.39 21.00
N LEU A 130 19.87 53.49 21.98
CA LEU A 130 20.32 53.79 23.35
C LEU A 130 21.79 54.27 23.36
N ALA A 131 22.67 53.60 22.62
CA ALA A 131 24.07 53.99 22.51
C ALA A 131 24.26 55.38 21.88
N ASP A 132 23.53 55.66 20.80
CA ASP A 132 23.57 56.94 20.08
C ASP A 132 23.02 58.09 20.93
N GLU A 133 21.89 57.89 21.63
CA GLU A 133 21.29 58.89 22.54
C GLU A 133 22.24 59.23 23.70
N VAL A 134 22.91 58.23 24.30
CA VAL A 134 23.89 58.44 25.37
C VAL A 134 25.13 59.19 24.88
N LEU A 135 25.61 58.88 23.66
CA LEU A 135 26.75 59.57 23.04
C LEU A 135 26.39 61.03 22.71
N ILE A 136 25.19 61.28 22.18
CA ILE A 136 24.70 62.63 21.87
C ILE A 136 24.57 63.47 23.15
N ALA A 137 23.96 62.93 24.20
CA ALA A 137 23.84 63.61 25.49
C ALA A 137 25.19 63.98 26.11
N SER A 138 26.17 63.07 26.03
CA SER A 138 27.51 63.25 26.62
C SER A 138 28.43 64.17 25.80
N LYS A 139 28.12 64.44 24.52
CA LYS A 139 29.01 65.13 23.57
C LYS A 139 29.45 66.53 24.04
N VAL A 140 28.55 67.30 24.65
CA VAL A 140 28.86 68.66 25.13
C VAL A 140 29.83 68.61 26.33
N GLU A 141 29.59 67.70 27.28
CA GLU A 141 30.43 67.56 28.47
C GLU A 141 31.82 67.04 28.12
N MET A 142 31.92 66.07 27.20
CA MET A 142 33.19 65.55 26.67
C MET A 142 34.02 66.66 25.99
N SER A 143 33.39 67.45 25.12
CA SER A 143 34.04 68.60 24.47
C SER A 143 34.54 69.63 25.49
N ASN A 144 33.75 69.93 26.52
CA ASN A 144 34.12 70.84 27.61
C ASN A 144 35.33 70.36 28.45
N ILE A 145 35.57 69.04 28.49
CA ILE A 145 36.76 68.45 29.13
C ILE A 145 37.92 68.18 28.17
N GLY A 146 37.76 68.47 26.87
CA GLY A 146 38.80 68.30 25.84
C GLY A 146 38.94 66.87 25.32
N LEU A 147 37.94 66.02 25.56
CA LEU A 147 37.94 64.62 25.14
C LEU A 147 37.03 64.42 23.92
N TRP A 148 37.51 63.62 22.98
CA TRP A 148 36.77 63.11 21.83
C TRP A 148 36.41 61.65 22.08
N VAL A 149 35.14 61.28 21.90
CA VAL A 149 34.66 59.91 22.01
C VAL A 149 34.55 59.32 20.61
N ASP A 150 35.37 58.32 20.31
CA ASP A 150 35.33 57.62 19.02
C ASP A 150 34.21 56.58 18.98
N SER A 151 33.89 55.93 20.11
CA SER A 151 32.72 55.04 20.19
C SER A 151 32.19 54.86 21.61
N PHE A 152 30.90 54.52 21.68
CA PHE A 152 30.21 54.07 22.88
C PHE A 152 29.46 52.77 22.53
N GLN A 153 29.66 51.70 23.30
CA GLN A 153 29.05 50.40 23.01
C GLN A 153 28.46 49.77 24.27
N ILE A 154 27.18 49.40 24.25
CA ILE A 154 26.59 48.56 25.29
C ILE A 154 27.13 47.13 25.13
N GLN A 155 27.81 46.63 26.15
CA GLN A 155 28.39 45.29 26.21
C GLN A 155 27.33 44.27 26.65
N SER A 156 26.68 44.47 27.81
CA SER A 156 25.65 43.57 28.34
C SER A 156 24.51 44.32 29.01
N ILE A 157 23.32 43.71 29.00
CA ILE A 157 22.14 44.15 29.75
C ILE A 157 21.64 42.92 30.49
N ASP A 158 21.54 43.01 31.81
CA ASP A 158 21.11 41.93 32.71
C ASP A 158 19.96 42.45 33.60
N ASP A 159 19.06 41.56 34.05
CA ASP A 159 17.94 41.91 34.95
C ASP A 159 18.19 41.56 36.43
N GLY A 160 19.43 41.22 36.79
CA GLY A 160 19.84 40.96 38.17
C GLY A 160 19.26 39.67 38.75
N ASN A 161 18.95 38.70 37.89
CA ASN A 161 18.20 37.45 38.18
C ASN A 161 16.70 37.66 38.46
N LEU A 162 16.10 38.77 38.04
CA LEU A 162 14.63 38.91 38.05
C LEU A 162 13.96 37.98 37.03
N GLY A 163 14.69 37.53 36.00
CA GLY A 163 14.21 36.57 35.01
C GLY A 163 13.18 37.13 34.03
N TYR A 164 12.98 38.44 34.01
CA TYR A 164 12.11 39.16 33.09
C TYR A 164 12.56 38.96 31.63
N ILE A 165 13.86 39.06 31.36
CA ILE A 165 14.43 38.87 30.02
C ILE A 165 14.22 37.43 29.55
N ASN A 166 14.39 36.46 30.46
CA ASN A 166 14.13 35.05 30.18
C ASN A 166 12.63 34.77 29.92
N ALA A 167 11.73 35.40 30.69
CA ALA A 167 10.29 35.30 30.49
C ALA A 167 9.83 35.93 29.16
N LEU A 168 10.45 37.04 28.75
CA LEU A 168 10.21 37.69 27.46
C LEU A 168 10.65 36.80 26.27
N ALA A 169 11.75 36.06 26.42
CA ALA A 169 12.23 35.11 25.42
C ALA A 169 11.42 33.79 25.38
N ALA A 170 10.83 33.36 26.51
CA ALA A 170 10.13 32.09 26.64
C ALA A 170 9.07 31.79 25.55
N PRO A 171 8.13 32.69 25.18
CA PRO A 171 7.14 32.39 24.15
C PRO A 171 7.77 32.24 22.75
N HIS A 172 8.83 32.99 22.46
CA HIS A 172 9.55 32.87 21.18
C HIS A 172 10.32 31.54 21.12
N ASN A 173 11.02 31.19 22.20
CA ASN A 173 11.73 29.91 22.32
C ASN A 173 10.76 28.72 22.20
N ALA A 174 9.58 28.80 22.83
CA ALA A 174 8.54 27.78 22.73
C ALA A 174 7.95 27.67 21.30
N ALA A 175 7.84 28.78 20.57
CA ALA A 175 7.44 28.76 19.16
C ALA A 175 8.50 28.06 18.29
N VAL A 176 9.78 28.48 18.40
CA VAL A 176 10.90 27.86 17.67
C VAL A 176 11.01 26.35 17.97
N GLN A 177 10.84 25.94 19.23
CA GLN A 177 10.82 24.53 19.62
C GLN A 177 9.63 23.77 19.01
N ARG A 178 8.42 24.37 19.01
CA ARG A 178 7.23 23.76 18.39
C ARG A 178 7.42 23.59 16.89
N ASP A 179 7.93 24.61 16.21
CA ASP A 179 8.12 24.60 14.76
C ASP A 179 9.21 23.58 14.37
N ALA A 180 10.28 23.46 15.17
CA ALA A 180 11.28 22.41 15.03
C ALA A 180 10.69 21.00 15.23
N GLN A 181 9.82 20.80 16.24
CA GLN A 181 9.12 19.52 16.45
C GLN A 181 8.17 19.17 15.29
N ILE A 182 7.44 20.16 14.75
CA ILE A 182 6.56 19.98 13.59
C ILE A 182 7.40 19.59 12.36
N ALA A 183 8.52 20.28 12.11
CA ALA A 183 9.41 19.96 11.00
C ALA A 183 10.01 18.54 11.13
N GLN A 184 10.43 18.14 12.34
CA GLN A 184 10.91 16.79 12.64
C GLN A 184 9.81 15.73 12.43
N ALA A 185 8.60 15.96 12.93
CA ALA A 185 7.46 15.05 12.76
C ALA A 185 7.09 14.89 11.27
N GLN A 186 7.05 15.98 10.50
CA GLN A 186 6.80 15.94 9.06
C GLN A 186 7.93 15.27 8.27
N ALA A 187 9.18 15.34 8.73
CA ALA A 187 10.30 14.61 8.13
C ALA A 187 10.22 13.11 8.43
N ALA A 188 9.92 12.75 9.69
CA ALA A 188 9.72 11.37 10.11
C ALA A 188 8.52 10.71 9.40
N GLN A 189 7.39 11.43 9.28
CA GLN A 189 6.23 10.97 8.52
C GLN A 189 6.60 10.68 7.06
N ARG A 190 7.29 11.61 6.38
CA ARG A 190 7.72 11.41 4.98
C ARG A 190 8.70 10.24 4.81
N SER A 191 9.60 10.01 5.78
CA SER A 191 10.48 8.82 5.77
C SER A 191 9.64 7.54 5.90
N ALA A 192 8.73 7.49 6.88
CA ALA A 192 7.88 6.35 7.12
C ALA A 192 6.94 6.05 5.93
N GLU A 193 6.36 7.07 5.30
CA GLU A 193 5.54 6.92 4.09
C GLU A 193 6.36 6.34 2.93
N ALA A 194 7.57 6.85 2.69
CA ALA A 194 8.47 6.32 1.65
C ALA A 194 8.93 4.88 1.94
N GLU A 195 9.19 4.53 3.21
CA GLU A 195 9.50 3.17 3.64
C GLU A 195 8.32 2.21 3.43
N GLN A 196 7.10 2.62 3.82
CA GLN A 196 5.88 1.84 3.61
C GLN A 196 5.57 1.66 2.12
N GLU A 197 5.76 2.69 1.30
CA GLU A 197 5.59 2.58 -0.15
C GLU A 197 6.63 1.62 -0.76
N SER A 198 7.89 1.71 -0.34
CA SER A 198 8.95 0.78 -0.75
C SER A 198 8.63 -0.67 -0.37
N LEU A 199 8.19 -0.90 0.87
CA LEU A 199 7.76 -2.23 1.35
C LEU A 199 6.57 -2.77 0.55
N ARG A 200 5.56 -1.93 0.27
CA ARG A 200 4.40 -2.31 -0.57
C ARG A 200 4.82 -2.70 -1.98
N ARG A 201 5.63 -1.87 -2.65
CA ARG A 201 6.15 -2.16 -4.00
C ARG A 201 6.93 -3.48 -4.02
N ARG A 202 7.76 -3.74 -3.00
CA ARG A 202 8.47 -5.03 -2.86
C ARG A 202 7.51 -6.22 -2.75
N ALA A 203 6.49 -6.13 -1.90
CA ALA A 203 5.49 -7.19 -1.75
C ALA A 203 4.66 -7.40 -3.05
N GLU A 204 4.36 -6.32 -3.78
CA GLU A 204 3.70 -6.38 -5.09
C GLU A 204 4.58 -7.12 -6.12
N TYR A 205 5.88 -6.81 -6.22
CA TYR A 205 6.82 -7.53 -7.09
C TYR A 205 7.04 -9.00 -6.67
N GLU A 206 7.11 -9.30 -5.37
CA GLU A 206 7.21 -10.67 -4.87
C GLU A 206 5.96 -11.50 -5.22
N ARG A 207 4.76 -10.88 -5.10
CA ARG A 207 3.50 -11.49 -5.52
C ARG A 207 3.47 -11.73 -7.03
N GLU A 208 3.82 -10.75 -7.85
CA GLU A 208 3.85 -10.89 -9.31
C GLU A 208 4.83 -11.99 -9.75
N THR A 209 6.02 -12.00 -9.15
CA THR A 209 7.04 -13.04 -9.37
C THR A 209 6.52 -14.44 -8.99
N SER A 210 5.79 -14.58 -7.89
CA SER A 210 5.23 -15.88 -7.48
C SER A 210 4.09 -16.35 -8.39
N ILE A 211 3.23 -15.44 -8.88
CA ILE A 211 2.19 -15.74 -9.87
C ILE A 211 2.83 -16.20 -11.19
N LEU A 212 3.84 -15.48 -11.68
CA LEU A 212 4.53 -15.82 -12.92
C LEU A 212 5.26 -17.17 -12.82
N LYS A 213 5.92 -17.45 -11.69
CA LYS A 213 6.50 -18.77 -11.40
C LYS A 213 5.44 -19.88 -11.38
N ALA A 214 4.29 -19.65 -10.78
CA ALA A 214 3.20 -20.62 -10.74
C ALA A 214 2.56 -20.84 -12.13
N GLN A 215 2.48 -19.81 -12.99
CA GLN A 215 2.06 -19.94 -14.39
C GLN A 215 3.05 -20.78 -15.18
N TYR A 216 4.35 -20.45 -15.14
CA TYR A 216 5.37 -21.25 -15.80
C TYR A 216 5.41 -22.71 -15.31
N GLN A 217 5.24 -22.93 -13.99
CA GLN A 217 5.16 -24.31 -13.47
C GLN A 217 3.95 -25.05 -14.04
N ARG A 218 2.77 -24.43 -14.09
CA ARG A 218 1.58 -25.03 -14.71
C ARG A 218 1.76 -25.34 -16.20
N ASP A 219 2.45 -24.48 -16.95
CA ASP A 219 2.71 -24.70 -18.37
C ASP A 219 3.73 -25.83 -18.57
N ILE A 220 4.77 -25.90 -17.73
CA ILE A 220 5.74 -27.02 -17.68
C ILE A 220 5.03 -28.33 -17.32
N ASP A 221 4.20 -28.34 -16.28
CA ASP A 221 3.45 -29.53 -15.84
C ASP A 221 2.48 -30.01 -16.92
N LYS A 222 1.82 -29.08 -17.61
CA LYS A 222 0.95 -29.39 -18.76
C LYS A 222 1.74 -29.99 -19.93
N ALA A 223 2.84 -29.36 -20.33
CA ALA A 223 3.70 -29.87 -21.41
C ALA A 223 4.28 -31.26 -21.08
N ASN A 224 4.69 -31.47 -19.83
CA ASN A 224 5.15 -32.77 -19.33
C ASN A 224 4.03 -33.82 -19.35
N ALA A 225 2.80 -33.46 -18.96
CA ALA A 225 1.65 -34.36 -19.01
C ALA A 225 1.27 -34.74 -20.45
N GLU A 226 1.27 -33.78 -21.38
CA GLU A 226 1.04 -34.04 -22.81
C GLU A 226 2.13 -34.94 -23.40
N ALA A 227 3.41 -34.67 -23.11
CA ALA A 227 4.54 -35.52 -23.52
C ALA A 227 4.45 -36.94 -22.94
N ALA A 228 4.05 -37.09 -21.67
CA ALA A 228 3.86 -38.38 -21.03
C ALA A 228 2.67 -39.18 -21.61
N GLN A 229 1.61 -38.49 -22.07
CA GLN A 229 0.46 -39.12 -22.73
C GLN A 229 0.76 -39.54 -24.18
N ALA A 230 1.68 -38.86 -24.87
CA ALA A 230 1.97 -39.11 -26.29
C ALA A 230 2.40 -40.57 -26.57
N GLY A 231 3.23 -41.17 -25.70
CA GLY A 231 3.67 -42.57 -25.84
C GLY A 231 2.50 -43.58 -25.75
N PRO A 232 1.78 -43.65 -24.62
CA PRO A 232 0.62 -44.52 -24.46
C PRO A 232 -0.49 -44.29 -25.50
N LEU A 233 -0.69 -43.05 -25.95
CA LEU A 233 -1.65 -42.73 -27.01
C LEU A 233 -1.19 -43.27 -28.37
N ALA A 234 0.09 -43.11 -28.72
CA ALA A 234 0.65 -43.68 -29.95
C ALA A 234 0.56 -45.22 -29.94
N ASP A 235 0.86 -45.86 -28.82
CA ASP A 235 0.68 -47.31 -28.62
C ASP A 235 -0.78 -47.74 -28.78
N ALA A 236 -1.72 -46.98 -28.21
CA ALA A 236 -3.15 -47.27 -28.33
C ALA A 236 -3.65 -47.14 -29.78
N ILE A 237 -3.23 -46.08 -30.49
CA ILE A 237 -3.54 -45.87 -31.92
C ILE A 237 -2.94 -47.00 -32.77
N ALA A 238 -1.67 -47.39 -32.53
CA ALA A 238 -1.03 -48.48 -33.24
C ALA A 238 -1.75 -49.82 -33.03
N ARG A 239 -2.14 -50.14 -31.78
CA ARG A 239 -2.93 -51.33 -31.45
C ARG A 239 -4.32 -51.30 -32.12
N GLN A 240 -5.00 -50.15 -32.11
CA GLN A 240 -6.29 -49.98 -32.76
C GLN A 240 -6.19 -50.18 -34.29
N ALA A 241 -5.14 -49.66 -34.93
CA ALA A 241 -4.88 -49.87 -36.35
C ALA A 241 -4.64 -51.35 -36.70
N VAL A 242 -3.87 -52.06 -35.87
CA VAL A 242 -3.64 -53.52 -36.03
C VAL A 242 -4.96 -54.30 -35.85
N LEU A 243 -5.76 -53.99 -34.83
CA LEU A 243 -7.06 -54.65 -34.62
C LEU A 243 -8.04 -54.37 -35.76
N HIS A 244 -8.06 -53.15 -36.31
CA HIS A 244 -8.88 -52.83 -37.48
C HIS A 244 -8.43 -53.60 -38.73
N ALA A 245 -7.12 -53.69 -38.98
CA ALA A 245 -6.58 -54.48 -40.08
C ALA A 245 -6.92 -55.98 -39.93
N GLN A 246 -6.83 -56.53 -38.72
CA GLN A 246 -7.22 -57.91 -38.42
C GLN A 246 -8.73 -58.14 -38.59
N ALA A 247 -9.58 -57.20 -38.17
CA ALA A 247 -11.02 -57.28 -38.35
C ALA A 247 -11.43 -57.25 -39.82
N GLU A 248 -10.81 -56.38 -40.63
CA GLU A 248 -11.01 -56.35 -42.08
C GLU A 248 -10.49 -57.61 -42.79
N GLN A 249 -9.36 -58.17 -42.34
CA GLN A 249 -8.88 -59.47 -42.83
C GLN A 249 -9.85 -60.61 -42.45
N ALA A 250 -10.38 -60.61 -41.22
CA ALA A 250 -11.35 -61.61 -40.77
C ALA A 250 -12.67 -61.52 -41.55
N ARG A 251 -13.16 -60.30 -41.86
CA ARG A 251 -14.32 -60.07 -42.73
C ARG A 251 -14.11 -60.67 -44.12
N LYS A 252 -12.99 -60.36 -44.77
CA LYS A 252 -12.65 -60.91 -46.11
C LYS A 252 -12.52 -62.43 -46.07
N ASN A 253 -11.93 -63.00 -45.02
CA ASN A 253 -11.85 -64.45 -44.84
C ASN A 253 -13.23 -65.09 -44.64
N ALA A 254 -14.14 -64.44 -43.91
CA ALA A 254 -15.50 -64.91 -43.71
C ALA A 254 -16.33 -64.85 -45.01
N GLU A 255 -16.19 -63.77 -45.79
CA GLU A 255 -16.84 -63.62 -47.10
C GLU A 255 -16.34 -64.68 -48.11
N LEU A 256 -15.02 -64.93 -48.16
CA LEU A 256 -14.46 -66.04 -48.94
C LEU A 256 -14.97 -67.40 -48.47
N ARG A 257 -15.14 -67.60 -47.16
CA ARG A 257 -15.70 -68.84 -46.57
C ARG A 257 -17.16 -69.03 -46.95
N GLU A 258 -17.95 -67.96 -46.98
CA GLU A 258 -19.34 -67.98 -47.39
C GLU A 258 -19.48 -68.32 -48.88
N GLN A 259 -18.67 -67.68 -49.75
CA GLN A 259 -18.62 -68.01 -51.18
C GLN A 259 -18.22 -69.48 -51.43
N GLN A 260 -17.28 -70.02 -50.66
CA GLN A 260 -16.92 -71.45 -50.69
C GLN A 260 -18.11 -72.34 -50.31
N LEU A 261 -18.77 -72.06 -49.17
CA LEU A 261 -19.92 -72.84 -48.70
C LEU A 261 -21.12 -72.79 -49.66
N GLN A 262 -21.40 -71.63 -50.28
CA GLN A 262 -22.42 -71.50 -51.32
C GLN A 262 -22.07 -72.36 -52.56
N ALA A 263 -20.80 -72.42 -52.96
CA ALA A 263 -20.35 -73.23 -54.09
C ALA A 263 -20.36 -74.74 -53.79
N GLU A 264 -19.98 -75.14 -52.58
CA GLU A 264 -19.73 -76.54 -52.20
C GLU A 264 -20.95 -77.26 -51.60
N VAL A 265 -21.86 -76.53 -50.93
CA VAL A 265 -23.04 -77.11 -50.26
C VAL A 265 -24.35 -76.74 -50.97
N VAL A 266 -24.56 -75.46 -51.27
CA VAL A 266 -25.87 -74.99 -51.77
C VAL A 266 -26.11 -75.45 -53.21
N LYS A 267 -25.16 -75.23 -54.13
CA LYS A 267 -25.30 -75.63 -55.54
C LYS A 267 -25.61 -77.13 -55.77
N PRO A 268 -24.92 -78.09 -55.13
CA PRO A 268 -25.30 -79.50 -55.29
C PRO A 268 -26.63 -79.84 -54.59
N ALA A 269 -26.98 -79.18 -53.48
CA ALA A 269 -28.28 -79.38 -52.83
C ALA A 269 -29.45 -78.85 -53.68
N GLU A 270 -29.29 -77.71 -54.34
CA GLU A 270 -30.26 -77.17 -55.30
C GLU A 270 -30.42 -78.08 -56.53
N ALA A 271 -29.31 -78.60 -57.07
CA ALA A 271 -29.33 -79.55 -58.18
C ALA A 271 -30.07 -80.85 -57.84
N GLU A 272 -29.89 -81.38 -56.62
CA GLU A 272 -30.58 -82.59 -56.16
C GLU A 272 -32.07 -82.32 -55.85
N ALA A 273 -32.40 -81.15 -55.28
CA ALA A 273 -33.79 -80.74 -55.05
C ALA A 273 -34.57 -80.63 -56.37
N GLU A 274 -33.98 -80.05 -57.42
CA GLU A 274 -34.61 -79.94 -58.73
C GLU A 274 -34.72 -81.31 -59.42
N ARG A 275 -33.73 -82.21 -59.26
CA ARG A 275 -33.80 -83.60 -59.72
C ARG A 275 -35.00 -84.35 -59.13
N VAL A 276 -35.24 -84.19 -57.82
CA VAL A 276 -36.39 -84.80 -57.12
C VAL A 276 -37.71 -84.18 -57.60
N ARG A 277 -37.77 -82.86 -57.83
CA ARG A 277 -38.96 -82.18 -58.34
C ARG A 277 -39.36 -82.69 -59.74
N ILE A 278 -38.39 -82.84 -60.65
CA ILE A 278 -38.63 -83.34 -62.01
C ILE A 278 -39.15 -84.78 -61.98
N LEU A 279 -38.57 -85.65 -61.14
CA LEU A 279 -39.03 -87.03 -60.95
C LEU A 279 -40.46 -87.09 -60.41
N ALA A 280 -40.81 -86.27 -59.42
CA ALA A 280 -42.14 -86.23 -58.84
C ALA A 280 -43.23 -85.80 -59.84
N VAL A 281 -42.91 -84.84 -60.74
CA VAL A 281 -43.82 -84.44 -61.83
C VAL A 281 -44.01 -85.58 -62.84
N ALA A 282 -42.94 -86.28 -63.21
CA ALA A 282 -43.03 -87.42 -64.14
C ALA A 282 -43.87 -88.59 -63.59
N GLU A 283 -43.75 -88.88 -62.28
CA GLU A 283 -44.56 -89.91 -61.60
C GLU A 283 -46.06 -89.53 -61.57
N ALA A 284 -46.36 -88.25 -61.32
CA ALA A 284 -47.73 -87.72 -61.33
C ALA A 284 -48.40 -87.82 -62.71
N ASP A 285 -47.68 -87.44 -63.78
CA ASP A 285 -48.19 -87.56 -65.15
C ASP A 285 -48.42 -89.02 -65.58
N ARG A 286 -47.53 -89.94 -65.19
CA ARG A 286 -47.70 -91.37 -65.48
C ARG A 286 -48.96 -91.94 -64.83
N THR A 287 -49.27 -91.48 -63.61
CA THR A 287 -50.46 -91.90 -62.85
C THR A 287 -51.74 -91.36 -63.48
N ARG A 288 -51.74 -90.10 -63.94
CA ARG A 288 -52.88 -89.48 -64.65
C ARG A 288 -53.24 -90.23 -65.95
N ILE A 289 -52.25 -90.54 -66.77
CA ILE A 289 -52.47 -91.24 -68.06
C ILE A 289 -53.03 -92.66 -67.84
N GLN A 290 -52.62 -93.36 -66.78
CA GLN A 290 -53.19 -94.67 -66.44
C GLN A 290 -54.64 -94.59 -65.96
N ALA A 291 -55.01 -93.54 -65.22
CA ALA A 291 -56.38 -93.33 -64.77
C ALA A 291 -57.35 -93.01 -65.92
N GLU A 292 -56.93 -92.20 -66.90
CA GLU A 292 -57.75 -91.84 -68.07
C GLU A 292 -57.97 -93.03 -69.02
N ALA A 293 -56.99 -93.94 -69.14
CA ALA A 293 -57.12 -95.14 -69.98
C ALA A 293 -58.17 -96.15 -69.44
N ALA A 294 -58.35 -96.25 -68.11
CA ALA A 294 -59.23 -97.21 -67.48
C ALA A 294 -60.74 -96.92 -67.64
N ALA A 295 -61.11 -95.68 -67.97
CA ALA A 295 -62.51 -95.23 -68.00
C ALA A 295 -63.29 -95.58 -69.29
N SER A 296 -62.62 -96.12 -70.32
CA SER A 296 -63.18 -96.18 -71.69
C SER A 296 -63.73 -97.55 -72.13
N ASN A 297 -63.51 -98.64 -71.37
CA ASN A 297 -63.93 -99.99 -71.74
C ASN A 297 -64.55 -100.76 -70.56
N ASN A 298 -65.86 -100.58 -70.34
CA ASN A 298 -66.81 -101.65 -69.95
C ASN A 298 -68.24 -101.08 -69.78
N ARG A 299 -68.98 -101.01 -70.89
CA ARG A 299 -70.44 -101.23 -70.90
C ARG A 299 -70.66 -102.72 -71.21
N ILE A 300 -71.80 -103.28 -70.81
CA ILE A 300 -72.19 -104.72 -70.94
C ILE A 300 -71.58 -105.63 -69.85
N ALA A 301 -72.04 -105.40 -68.62
CA ALA A 301 -72.03 -106.24 -67.39
C ALA A 301 -72.03 -105.24 -66.21
N LEU A 302 -73.17 -104.87 -65.62
CA LEU A 302 -73.81 -105.67 -64.56
C LEU A 302 -75.23 -105.13 -64.21
N ASP A 303 -76.06 -104.79 -65.22
CA ASP A 303 -77.49 -104.43 -65.04
C ASP A 303 -78.39 -105.62 -64.60
N GLN A 304 -77.80 -106.65 -63.98
CA GLN A 304 -78.43 -107.95 -63.71
C GLN A 304 -78.21 -108.49 -62.28
N MET A 305 -77.63 -107.70 -61.37
CA MET A 305 -77.45 -108.05 -59.95
C MET A 305 -78.25 -107.17 -58.98
N LEU A 306 -79.31 -106.54 -59.48
CA LEU A 306 -80.46 -106.16 -58.65
C LEU A 306 -81.34 -107.40 -58.47
N ILE A 307 -81.74 -107.70 -57.22
CA ILE A 307 -82.55 -108.87 -56.78
C ILE A 307 -81.72 -110.14 -56.49
N GLU A 308 -81.10 -110.23 -55.29
CA GLU A 308 -80.92 -111.54 -54.60
C GLU A 308 -80.46 -111.46 -53.11
N GLN A 309 -79.83 -110.37 -52.66
CA GLN A 309 -79.23 -110.27 -51.30
C GLN A 309 -80.07 -109.50 -50.26
N LEU A 310 -81.39 -109.38 -50.46
CA LEU A 310 -82.31 -108.67 -49.56
C LEU A 310 -82.60 -109.31 -48.16
N PRO A 311 -82.35 -110.61 -47.87
CA PRO A 311 -82.67 -111.18 -46.55
C PRO A 311 -81.71 -110.82 -45.39
N GLU A 312 -80.39 -110.76 -45.62
CA GLU A 312 -79.44 -110.96 -44.50
C GLU A 312 -79.02 -109.67 -43.77
N ILE A 313 -79.30 -108.48 -44.31
CA ILE A 313 -79.00 -107.19 -43.66
C ILE A 313 -80.04 -106.80 -42.59
N VAL A 314 -81.25 -107.37 -42.64
CA VAL A 314 -82.34 -107.10 -41.68
C VAL A 314 -82.08 -107.75 -40.30
N LYS A 315 -81.14 -108.69 -40.20
CA LYS A 315 -80.92 -109.55 -39.03
C LYS A 315 -80.02 -108.96 -37.94
N GLN A 316 -79.25 -107.91 -38.22
CA GLN A 316 -78.31 -107.28 -37.28
C GLN A 316 -78.72 -105.85 -36.86
N ALA A 317 -80.02 -105.53 -36.98
CA ALA A 317 -80.56 -104.19 -36.74
C ALA A 317 -81.21 -103.99 -35.34
N SER A 318 -80.87 -104.79 -34.31
CA SER A 318 -81.68 -104.84 -33.08
C SER A 318 -80.97 -105.03 -31.72
N HIS A 319 -79.64 -104.86 -31.59
CA HIS A 319 -78.93 -105.12 -30.33
C HIS A 319 -77.83 -104.10 -29.95
N GLY A 320 -78.09 -102.79 -30.09
CA GLY A 320 -77.06 -101.77 -29.83
C GLY A 320 -77.47 -100.33 -29.52
N LEU A 321 -78.69 -100.07 -29.02
CA LEU A 321 -79.11 -98.73 -28.56
C LEU A 321 -79.55 -98.75 -27.10
N ALA A 322 -78.58 -98.60 -26.18
CA ALA A 322 -78.84 -98.41 -24.76
C ALA A 322 -77.66 -97.70 -24.08
N GLY A 323 -77.58 -96.35 -24.17
CA GLY A 323 -76.66 -95.59 -23.30
C GLY A 323 -76.11 -94.26 -23.80
N ALA A 324 -76.98 -93.25 -23.98
CA ALA A 324 -76.69 -91.82 -23.72
C ALA A 324 -75.54 -91.13 -24.54
N ASN A 325 -75.35 -89.80 -24.51
CA ASN A 325 -76.33 -88.71 -24.50
C ASN A 325 -75.73 -87.55 -25.33
N LEU A 326 -76.54 -86.85 -26.12
CA LEU A 326 -76.10 -85.70 -26.92
C LEU A 326 -76.69 -84.42 -26.34
N THR A 327 -75.85 -83.50 -25.86
CA THR A 327 -76.29 -82.19 -25.36
C THR A 327 -75.62 -81.07 -26.12
N VAL A 328 -76.40 -80.39 -26.96
CA VAL A 328 -76.06 -79.10 -27.57
C VAL A 328 -76.90 -78.05 -26.85
N LEU A 329 -76.26 -77.01 -26.31
CA LEU A 329 -76.95 -75.83 -25.78
C LEU A 329 -76.77 -74.66 -26.74
N ASN A 330 -77.90 -74.04 -27.05
CA ASN A 330 -78.09 -73.06 -28.11
C ASN A 330 -78.89 -71.89 -27.51
N GLY A 331 -78.47 -70.64 -27.73
CA GLY A 331 -79.30 -69.49 -27.43
C GLY A 331 -78.53 -68.20 -27.09
N PRO A 332 -79.15 -67.02 -27.28
CA PRO A 332 -78.45 -65.73 -27.32
C PRO A 332 -78.79 -64.81 -26.14
N ASP A 333 -78.14 -63.63 -26.14
CA ASP A 333 -78.37 -62.45 -25.29
C ASP A 333 -77.98 -62.52 -23.80
N GLY A 334 -77.19 -61.53 -23.37
CA GLY A 334 -76.64 -61.45 -22.00
C GLY A 334 -75.63 -60.34 -21.75
N VAL A 335 -75.67 -59.24 -22.52
CA VAL A 335 -74.99 -57.96 -22.21
C VAL A 335 -75.78 -57.36 -21.02
N GLY A 336 -75.25 -56.83 -19.91
CA GLY A 336 -74.03 -56.06 -19.67
C GLY A 336 -74.44 -54.65 -19.19
N GLU A 337 -74.55 -54.45 -17.87
CA GLU A 337 -74.90 -53.20 -17.14
C GLU A 337 -74.71 -53.46 -15.62
N LEU A 338 -74.45 -52.52 -14.69
CA LEU A 338 -73.88 -51.15 -14.68
C LEU A 338 -72.65 -51.16 -13.72
N LEU A 339 -71.75 -50.18 -13.54
CA LEU A 339 -71.70 -48.70 -13.61
C LEU A 339 -72.37 -47.90 -12.45
N ASN A 340 -71.49 -47.45 -11.52
CA ASN A 340 -71.55 -46.25 -10.67
C ASN A 340 -72.58 -46.13 -9.52
N GLY A 341 -72.03 -46.07 -8.29
CA GLY A 341 -72.67 -45.49 -7.09
C GLY A 341 -71.59 -44.91 -6.16
N MET A 342 -71.68 -43.62 -5.82
CA MET A 342 -70.60 -42.87 -5.14
C MET A 342 -70.62 -42.95 -3.60
N VAL A 343 -69.40 -42.95 -3.03
CA VAL A 343 -68.95 -42.19 -1.83
C VAL A 343 -69.89 -42.10 -0.61
N GLY A 344 -69.42 -42.65 0.52
CA GLY A 344 -69.80 -42.17 1.86
C GLY A 344 -69.54 -43.17 2.99
N GLN A 345 -68.89 -42.71 4.07
CA GLN A 345 -68.63 -43.44 5.34
C GLN A 345 -67.60 -44.59 5.23
N GLY A 346 -66.44 -44.57 5.90
CA GLY A 346 -65.89 -43.62 6.87
C GLY A 346 -65.86 -44.17 8.30
N LEU A 347 -64.63 -44.33 8.82
CA LEU A 347 -64.24 -44.44 10.24
C LEU A 347 -64.69 -45.64 11.11
N THR A 348 -65.69 -46.44 10.76
CA THR A 348 -66.09 -47.59 11.61
C THR A 348 -65.15 -48.80 11.55
N VAL A 349 -64.36 -48.96 10.48
CA VAL A 349 -63.42 -50.08 10.29
C VAL A 349 -62.04 -49.84 10.95
N PHE A 350 -61.69 -48.59 11.26
CA PHE A 350 -60.37 -48.28 11.83
C PHE A 350 -60.29 -48.65 13.32
N ASN A 351 -61.37 -48.42 14.08
CA ASN A 351 -61.43 -48.73 15.52
C ASN A 351 -61.57 -50.24 15.82
N SER A 352 -62.03 -51.06 14.87
CA SER A 352 -62.04 -52.52 15.04
C SER A 352 -60.65 -53.14 14.83
N LEU A 353 -59.82 -52.57 13.96
CA LEU A 353 -58.43 -52.99 13.77
C LEU A 353 -57.51 -52.61 14.94
N GLN A 354 -57.65 -51.38 15.48
CA GLN A 354 -56.82 -50.97 16.62
C GLN A 354 -57.07 -51.82 17.88
N LYS A 355 -58.30 -52.30 18.08
CA LYS A 355 -58.68 -53.15 19.21
C LYS A 355 -58.30 -54.64 19.04
N ALA A 356 -57.94 -55.06 17.82
CA ALA A 356 -57.38 -56.39 17.55
C ALA A 356 -55.87 -56.45 17.82
N LEU A 357 -55.17 -55.30 17.83
CA LEU A 357 -53.73 -55.20 18.08
C LEU A 357 -53.34 -55.10 19.56
N SER A 358 -54.30 -55.11 20.51
CA SER A 358 -54.00 -54.97 21.94
C SER A 358 -53.83 -56.30 22.71
N ASN A 359 -54.09 -57.45 22.09
CA ASN A 359 -54.08 -58.77 22.75
C ASN A 359 -53.21 -59.79 21.98
N GLY A 360 -51.89 -59.63 22.03
CA GLY A 360 -50.91 -60.61 21.52
C GLY A 360 -49.73 -60.71 22.50
N GLU A 361 -49.49 -61.90 23.05
CA GLU A 361 -48.64 -62.13 24.23
C GLU A 361 -47.12 -62.18 23.96
N VAL A 362 -46.37 -61.68 24.94
CA VAL A 362 -45.21 -62.33 25.63
C VAL A 362 -44.20 -63.16 24.79
N ASP A 363 -42.96 -62.67 24.70
CA ASP A 363 -41.74 -63.33 25.22
C ASP A 363 -40.61 -62.27 25.36
N LYS A 364 -39.91 -62.17 26.50
CA LYS A 364 -38.54 -62.70 26.77
C LYS A 364 -37.51 -62.35 25.67
N ILE A 365 -36.33 -61.78 25.95
CA ILE A 365 -35.51 -61.69 27.18
C ILE A 365 -35.05 -60.25 27.41
#